data_AF-A0A9E4ZT54-F1
#
_entry.id   AF-A0A9E4ZT54-F1
#
_cell.length_a   1.000
_cell.length_b   1.000
_cell.length_c   1.000
_cell.angle_alpha   90.00
_cell.angle_beta   90.00
_cell.angle_gamma   90.00
#
_symmetry.space_group_name_H-M   'P 1'
#
loop_
_entity.id
_entity.type
_entity.pdbx_description
1 polymer ?
#
loop_
_entity_poly.entity_id
_entity_poly.type
_entity_poly.pdbx_seq_one_letter_code
_entity_poly.pdbx_strand_id
1 'polypeptide(L)'
;MKVYKDDEKLALVINNVISVSTNKPSNGPLCSPSMLSSPSAQIQKMQIISQPSLTVEVEGKRREVSIVVTNIAIYPTYRDVFGAPCVSVSTVTLY
;
A
#
# COMPACT_ATOMS: atom_id res chain seq x y z
N MET A 1 -8.99 -3.96 9.03
CA MET A 1 -7.91 -3.38 9.85
C MET A 1 -7.52 -4.41 10.90
N LYS A 2 -6.25 -4.83 10.94
CA LYS A 2 -5.73 -5.73 11.98
C LYS A 2 -4.65 -4.99 12.75
N VAL A 3 -4.72 -5.05 14.08
CA VAL A 3 -3.76 -4.42 15.00
C VAL A 3 -2.94 -5.54 15.62
N TYR A 4 -1.62 -5.46 15.49
CA TYR A 4 -0.68 -6.34 16.17
C TYR A 4 0.03 -5.53 17.26
N LYS A 5 0.26 -6.17 18.41
CA LYS A 5 1.02 -5.58 19.52
C LYS A 5 2.18 -6.51 19.81
N ASP A 6 3.40 -6.00 19.66
CA ASP A 6 4.64 -6.71 19.97
C ASP A 6 5.58 -5.72 20.68
N ASP A 7 6.07 -6.10 21.86
CA ASP A 7 6.98 -5.33 22.72
C ASP A 7 6.77 -3.80 22.68
N GLU A 8 5.61 -3.34 23.16
CA GLU A 8 5.18 -1.94 23.28
C GLU A 8 4.89 -1.17 21.98
N LYS A 9 5.13 -1.77 20.80
CA LYS A 9 4.83 -1.14 19.51
C LYS A 9 3.51 -1.65 18.95
N LEU A 10 2.67 -0.72 18.50
CA LEU A 10 1.44 -1.03 17.77
C LEU A 10 1.77 -1.07 16.29
N ALA A 11 1.45 -2.20 15.65
CA ALA A 11 1.60 -2.40 14.22
C ALA A 11 0.21 -2.47 13.58
N LEU A 12 -0.12 -1.47 12.76
CA LEU A 12 -1.39 -1.40 12.04
C LEU A 12 -1.20 -1.90 10.61
N VAL A 13 -1.89 -2.98 10.22
CA VAL A 13 -1.88 -3.46 8.83
C VAL A 13 -2.98 -2.80 8.03
N ILE A 14 -2.60 -2.06 6.98
CA ILE A 14 -3.49 -1.43 6.01
C ILE A 14 -3.23 -2.03 4.63
N ASN A 15 -4.29 -2.45 3.95
CA ASN A 15 -4.22 -2.75 2.51
C ASN A 15 -4.91 -1.62 1.76
N ASN A 16 -4.16 -0.93 0.89
CA ASN A 16 -4.63 0.20 0.10
C ASN A 16 -4.71 -0.22 -1.36
N VAL A 17 -5.77 0.17 -2.07
CA VAL A 17 -5.84 0.09 -3.53
C VAL A 17 -5.54 1.49 -4.08
N ILE A 18 -4.46 1.61 -4.84
CA ILE A 18 -4.00 2.85 -5.45
C ILE A 18 -3.89 2.68 -6.97
N SER A 19 -3.97 3.78 -7.71
CA SER A 19 -3.58 3.83 -9.12
C SER A 19 -2.14 4.28 -9.23
N VAL A 20 -1.36 3.66 -10.13
CA VAL A 20 0.01 4.11 -10.42
C VAL A 20 0.07 4.75 -11.80
N SER A 21 0.78 5.88 -11.91
CA SER A 21 0.95 6.57 -13.19
C SER A 21 1.50 5.63 -14.25
N THR A 22 0.90 5.66 -15.44
CA THR A 22 1.33 4.87 -16.60
C THR A 22 1.46 5.77 -17.81
N ASN A 23 2.47 5.50 -18.63
CA ASN A 23 2.63 6.09 -19.96
C ASN A 23 1.82 5.34 -21.04
N LYS A 24 1.18 4.22 -20.68
CA LYS A 24 0.37 3.38 -21.56
C LYS A 24 -1.01 3.16 -20.95
N PRO A 25 -1.89 4.18 -20.94
CA PRO A 25 -3.24 4.01 -20.46
C PRO A 25 -3.99 3.00 -21.34
N SER A 26 -4.87 2.22 -20.73
CA SER A 26 -5.69 1.25 -21.44
C SER A 26 -7.05 1.11 -20.78
N ASN A 27 -8.03 0.65 -21.54
CA ASN A 27 -9.38 0.40 -21.01
C ASN A 27 -9.40 -0.90 -20.21
N GLY A 28 -10.26 -0.95 -19.20
CA GLY A 28 -10.46 -2.13 -18.37
C GLY A 28 -11.51 -1.90 -17.28
N PRO A 29 -11.91 -2.94 -16.54
CA PRO A 29 -12.77 -2.81 -15.37
C PRO A 29 -12.18 -1.84 -14.34
N LEU A 30 -13.05 -1.05 -13.69
CA LEU A 30 -12.64 -0.05 -12.71
C LEU A 30 -12.00 -0.68 -11.47
N CYS A 31 -10.99 0.01 -10.89
CA CYS A 31 -10.43 -0.33 -9.59
C CYS A 31 -11.56 -0.45 -8.56
N SER A 32 -11.69 -1.63 -7.95
CA SER A 32 -12.73 -1.91 -6.97
C SER A 32 -12.22 -2.99 -6.01
N PRO A 33 -12.72 -3.07 -4.77
CA PRO A 33 -12.22 -4.06 -3.80
C PRO A 33 -12.32 -5.52 -4.28
N SER A 34 -13.25 -5.83 -5.18
CA SER A 34 -13.40 -7.17 -5.78
C SER A 34 -12.20 -7.58 -6.64
N MET A 35 -11.36 -6.64 -7.10
CA MET A 35 -10.14 -6.96 -7.83
C MET A 35 -9.17 -7.81 -7.03
N LEU A 36 -9.21 -7.76 -5.68
CA LEU A 36 -8.29 -8.49 -4.81
C LEU A 36 -8.43 -10.01 -4.91
N SER A 37 -9.51 -10.50 -5.50
CA SER A 37 -9.68 -11.94 -5.81
C SER A 37 -9.18 -12.31 -7.20
N SER A 38 -8.74 -11.36 -8.01
CA SER A 38 -8.23 -11.59 -9.36
C SER A 38 -6.73 -11.90 -9.37
N PRO A 39 -6.22 -12.53 -10.43
CA PRO A 39 -4.79 -12.75 -10.58
C PRO A 39 -4.01 -11.43 -10.58
N SER A 40 -3.09 -11.28 -9.63
CA SER A 40 -2.12 -10.19 -9.63
C SER A 40 -0.86 -10.57 -10.40
N ALA A 41 -0.22 -9.60 -11.06
CA ALA A 41 1.13 -9.78 -11.56
C ALA A 41 2.09 -9.97 -10.39
N GLN A 42 2.91 -11.02 -10.46
CA GLN A 42 3.90 -11.33 -9.43
C GLN A 42 5.05 -10.32 -9.50
N ILE A 43 5.35 -9.67 -8.37
CA ILE A 43 6.54 -8.84 -8.23
C ILE A 43 7.68 -9.76 -7.78
N GLN A 44 8.64 -9.98 -8.67
CA GLN A 44 9.74 -10.94 -8.43
C GLN A 44 10.72 -10.45 -7.35
N LYS A 45 10.88 -9.12 -7.20
CA LYS A 45 11.76 -8.53 -6.18
C LYS A 45 11.30 -7.12 -5.84
N MET A 46 11.19 -6.82 -4.56
CA MET A 46 10.97 -5.47 -4.04
C MET A 46 12.24 -5.03 -3.31
N GLN A 47 12.74 -3.84 -3.64
CA GLN A 47 13.83 -3.21 -2.92
C GLN A 47 13.31 -1.90 -2.32
N ILE A 48 13.41 -1.77 -1.00
CA ILE A 48 13.08 -0.52 -0.32
C ILE A 48 14.25 0.43 -0.54
N ILE A 49 14.04 1.49 -1.32
CA ILE A 49 15.07 2.50 -1.61
C ILE A 49 15.22 3.48 -0.44
N SER A 50 14.10 3.82 0.21
CA SER A 50 14.04 4.67 1.39
C SER A 50 12.80 4.33 2.21
N GLN A 51 12.92 4.35 3.53
CA GLN A 51 11.81 4.15 4.44
C GLN A 51 11.39 5.50 5.02
N PRO A 52 10.18 5.99 4.71
CA PRO A 52 9.72 7.24 5.29
C PRO A 52 9.36 7.04 6.77
N SER A 53 9.89 7.92 7.63
CA SER A 53 9.39 8.11 8.99
C SER A 53 8.89 9.53 9.18
N LEU A 54 7.85 9.66 10.00
CA LEU A 54 7.21 10.92 10.35
C LEU A 54 7.26 11.07 11.87
N THR A 55 7.91 12.12 12.36
CA THR A 55 7.84 12.49 13.76
C THR A 55 6.63 13.38 13.98
N VAL A 56 5.69 12.95 14.82
CA VAL A 56 4.51 13.72 15.21
C VAL A 56 4.58 14.07 16.69
N GLU A 57 4.10 15.25 17.05
CA GLU A 57 3.93 15.66 18.44
C GLU A 57 2.44 15.60 18.79
N VAL A 58 2.08 14.78 19.76
CA VAL A 58 0.71 14.60 20.25
C VAL A 58 0.74 14.73 21.76
N GLU A 59 -0.02 15.68 22.30
CA GLU A 59 -0.10 15.94 23.75
C GLU A 59 1.29 16.17 24.40
N GLY A 60 2.17 16.89 23.70
CA GLY A 60 3.55 17.18 24.17
C GLY A 60 4.50 15.97 24.14
N LYS A 61 4.07 14.83 23.60
CA LYS A 61 4.92 13.65 23.39
C LYS A 61 5.26 13.51 21.91
N ARG A 62 6.56 13.39 21.62
CA ARG A 62 7.05 13.05 20.28
C ARG A 62 6.92 11.55 20.06
N ARG A 63 6.33 11.18 18.93
CA ARG A 63 6.20 9.80 18.45
C ARG A 63 6.77 9.72 17.05
N GLU A 64 7.54 8.69 16.78
CA GLU A 64 8.01 8.39 15.42
C GLU A 64 7.07 7.36 14.80
N VAL A 65 6.57 7.67 13.61
CA VAL A 65 5.68 6.80 12.86
C VAL A 65 6.39 6.38 11.58
N SER A 66 6.55 5.08 11.37
CA SER A 66 7.16 4.54 10.15
C SER A 66 6.14 3.76 9.34
N ILE A 67 6.10 3.99 8.03
CA ILE A 67 5.27 3.20 7.10
C ILE A 67 6.16 2.20 6.37
N VAL A 68 5.96 0.91 6.65
CA VAL A 68 6.70 -0.18 6.03
C VAL A 68 5.82 -0.85 4.98
N VAL A 69 6.23 -0.80 3.72
CA VAL A 69 5.56 -1.55 2.65
C VAL A 69 5.95 -3.02 2.76
N THR A 70 4.97 -3.90 2.92
CA THR A 70 5.17 -5.35 3.11
C THR A 70 4.85 -6.15 1.85
N ASN A 71 3.90 -5.67 1.05
CA ASN A 71 3.51 -6.31 -0.19
C ASN A 71 3.00 -5.27 -1.19
N ILE A 72 3.30 -5.50 -2.47
CA ILE A 72 2.72 -4.77 -3.59
C ILE A 72 2.21 -5.82 -4.57
N ALA A 73 0.98 -5.65 -5.04
CA ALA A 73 0.35 -6.51 -6.05
C ALA A 73 -0.23 -5.62 -7.16
N ILE A 74 0.16 -5.88 -8.41
CA ILE A 74 -0.30 -5.11 -9.56
C ILE A 74 -1.40 -5.90 -10.26
N TYR A 75 -2.50 -5.25 -10.61
CA TYR A 75 -3.64 -5.88 -11.28
C TYR A 75 -3.73 -5.32 -12.70
N PRO A 76 -3.02 -5.95 -13.66
CA PRO A 76 -2.80 -5.37 -14.98
C PRO A 76 -4.04 -5.39 -15.86
N THR A 77 -5.16 -5.95 -15.43
CA THR A 77 -6.45 -5.89 -16.13
C THR A 77 -7.36 -4.77 -15.60
N TYR A 78 -7.18 -4.34 -14.35
CA TYR A 78 -8.02 -3.32 -13.73
C TYR A 78 -7.43 -1.93 -13.92
N ARG A 79 -8.31 -0.94 -14.07
CA ARG A 79 -7.97 0.42 -14.48
C ARG A 79 -8.66 1.46 -13.62
N ASP A 80 -8.06 2.62 -13.47
CA ASP A 80 -8.81 3.80 -13.02
C ASP A 80 -9.50 4.50 -14.18
N VAL A 81 -10.18 5.62 -13.87
CA VAL A 81 -10.90 6.42 -14.86
C VAL A 81 -9.99 7.03 -15.94
N PHE A 82 -8.67 7.04 -15.73
CA PHE A 82 -7.67 7.55 -16.67
C PHE A 82 -6.91 6.43 -17.39
N GLY A 83 -7.28 5.16 -17.16
CA GLY A 83 -6.64 4.00 -17.79
C GLY A 83 -5.34 3.57 -17.11
N ALA A 84 -5.09 3.99 -15.87
CA ALA A 84 -3.92 3.59 -15.09
C ALA A 84 -4.15 2.26 -14.35
N PRO A 85 -3.14 1.37 -14.25
CA PRO A 85 -3.33 0.07 -13.61
C PRO A 85 -3.54 0.20 -12.10
N CYS A 86 -4.43 -0.63 -11.57
CA CYS A 86 -4.68 -0.68 -10.13
C CYS A 86 -3.60 -1.50 -9.42
N VAL A 87 -3.17 -1.03 -8.25
CA VAL A 87 -2.14 -1.64 -7.42
C VAL A 87 -2.65 -1.74 -6.00
N SER A 88 -2.54 -2.93 -5.40
CA SER A 88 -2.71 -3.11 -3.96
C SER A 88 -1.36 -2.95 -3.28
N VAL A 89 -1.31 -2.12 -2.24
CA VAL A 89 -0.14 -1.92 -1.40
C VAL A 89 -0.53 -2.25 0.04
N SER A 90 0.11 -3.27 0.61
CA SER A 90 -0.02 -3.60 2.02
C SER A 90 1.08 -2.91 2.81
N THR A 91 0.68 -2.12 3.79
CA THR A 91 1.59 -1.39 4.68
C THR A 91 1.40 -1.81 6.12
N VAL A 92 2.48 -1.74 6.89
CA VAL A 92 2.47 -1.80 8.34
C VAL A 92 2.88 -0.42 8.84
N THR A 93 2.04 0.18 9.67
CA THR A 93 2.39 1.41 10.38
C THR A 93 2.91 1.05 11.76
N LEU A 94 4.16 1.44 12.04
CA LEU A 94 4.83 1.24 13.34
C LEU A 94 4.80 2.56 14.11
N TYR A 95 4.39 2.51 15.38
CA TYR A 95 4.28 3.64 16.31
C TYR A 95 5.07 3.39 17.59
#